data_AF-A0A2L2NGV5-F1
#
_entry.id   AF-A0A2L2NGV5-F1
#
_cell.length_a   1.000
_cell.length_b   1.000
_cell.length_c   1.000
_cell.angle_alpha   90.00
_cell.angle_beta   90.00
_cell.angle_gamma   90.00
#
_symmetry.space_group_name_H-M   'P 1'
#
loop_
_entity.id
_entity.type
_entity.pdbx_description
1 polymer ?
#
loop_
_entity_poly.entity_id
_entity_poly.type
_entity_poly.pdbx_seq_one_letter_code
_entity_poly.pdbx_strand_id
1 'polypeptide(L)'
;MEKKYPLDWLKLSCEKVYCCSITDRTWRKWLRLCQVPQYSRTVETEKALYLLTLAYMKKLKPCQKFTLLQIKFKLKENPSSELHIAEAIYDACFTNAKGADLPEIILRVTGKQVALRTLYRWAQKQQVTFTVGKRLTRPEVEQWIRWATA
;
A
#
# COMPACT_ATOMS: atom_id res chain seq x y z
N MET A 1 -0.05 7.93 16.73
CA MET A 1 0.40 6.61 16.23
C MET A 1 0.89 6.78 14.80
N GLU A 2 2.18 6.60 14.55
CA GLU A 2 2.72 6.64 13.18
C GLU A 2 2.20 5.44 12.39
N LYS A 3 1.46 5.69 11.30
CA LYS A 3 0.97 4.63 10.42
C LYS A 3 2.16 4.09 9.62
N LYS A 4 2.34 2.77 9.64
CA LYS A 4 3.39 2.08 8.87
C LYS A 4 2.75 1.25 7.78
N TYR A 5 3.24 1.26 6.56
CA TYR A 5 2.63 0.58 5.41
C TYR A 5 3.53 -0.54 4.89
N PRO A 6 2.99 -1.72 4.52
CA PRO A 6 3.76 -2.76 3.86
C PRO A 6 4.41 -2.28 2.56
N LEU A 7 5.69 -2.62 2.36
CA LEU A 7 6.47 -2.14 1.22
C LEU A 7 5.96 -2.68 -0.13
N ASP A 8 5.39 -3.89 -0.13
CA ASP A 8 4.77 -4.51 -1.30
C ASP A 8 3.56 -3.70 -1.79
N TRP A 9 2.72 -3.21 -0.86
CA TRP A 9 1.57 -2.38 -1.20
C TRP A 9 2.03 -1.03 -1.76
N LEU A 10 3.07 -0.43 -1.17
CA LEU A 10 3.62 0.83 -1.66
C LEU A 10 4.20 0.71 -3.07
N LYS A 11 4.89 -0.40 -3.39
CA LYS A 11 5.40 -0.63 -4.75
C LYS A 11 4.25 -0.62 -5.76
N LEU A 12 3.16 -1.33 -5.45
CA LEU A 12 1.98 -1.40 -6.32
C LEU A 12 1.27 -0.06 -6.45
N SER A 13 1.09 0.68 -5.34
CA SER A 13 0.56 2.04 -5.38
C SER A 13 1.42 2.94 -6.27
N CYS A 14 2.75 2.83 -6.16
CA CYS A 14 3.68 3.57 -6.99
C CYS A 14 3.56 3.18 -8.47
N GLU A 15 3.43 1.90 -8.80
CA GLU A 15 3.20 1.43 -10.18
C GLU A 15 1.89 1.96 -10.77
N LYS A 16 0.81 2.01 -9.97
CA LYS A 16 -0.46 2.61 -10.39
C LYS A 16 -0.33 4.10 -10.67
N VAL A 17 0.26 4.86 -9.73
CA VAL A 17 0.47 6.31 -9.89
C VAL A 17 1.40 6.59 -11.06
N TYR A 18 2.45 5.77 -11.24
CA TYR A 18 3.40 5.88 -12.35
C TYR A 18 2.80 5.40 -13.70
N CYS A 19 1.73 4.60 -13.66
CA CYS A 19 1.10 3.94 -14.81
C CYS A 19 2.04 3.02 -15.60
N CYS A 20 3.08 2.49 -14.96
CA CYS A 20 4.11 1.62 -15.54
C CYS A 20 4.66 0.68 -14.46
N SER A 21 5.13 -0.50 -14.87
CA SER A 21 5.78 -1.44 -13.96
C SER A 21 7.15 -0.92 -13.50
N ILE A 22 7.48 -1.12 -12.23
CA ILE A 22 8.75 -0.67 -11.64
C ILE A 22 9.63 -1.90 -11.44
N THR A 23 10.73 -1.97 -12.21
CA THR A 23 11.72 -3.03 -12.05
C THR A 23 12.39 -2.96 -10.67
N ASP A 24 12.85 -4.11 -10.15
CA ASP A 24 13.45 -4.16 -8.80
C ASP A 24 14.71 -3.31 -8.66
N ARG A 25 15.45 -3.11 -9.75
CA ARG A 25 16.61 -2.21 -9.77
C ARG A 25 16.17 -0.75 -9.59
N THR A 26 15.11 -0.35 -10.27
CA THR A 26 14.54 1.00 -10.17
C THR A 26 13.92 1.22 -8.80
N TRP A 27 13.17 0.23 -8.30
CA TRP A 27 12.57 0.28 -6.97
C TRP A 27 13.61 0.47 -5.87
N ARG A 28 14.71 -0.31 -5.88
CA ARG A 28 15.83 -0.12 -4.94
C ARG A 28 16.50 1.25 -5.03
N LYS A 29 16.48 1.91 -6.20
CA LYS A 29 16.97 3.30 -6.32
C LYS A 29 16.00 4.29 -5.68
N TRP A 30 14.69 4.09 -5.87
CA TRP A 30 13.66 4.95 -5.29
C TRP A 30 13.65 4.85 -3.76
N LEU A 31 13.72 3.62 -3.20
CA LEU A 31 13.84 3.41 -1.77
C LEU A 31 15.02 4.16 -1.16
N ARG A 32 16.20 4.08 -1.79
CA ARG A 32 17.39 4.83 -1.34
C ARG A 32 17.21 6.34 -1.42
N LEU A 33 16.63 6.84 -2.51
CA LEU A 33 16.37 8.27 -2.69
C LEU A 33 15.40 8.81 -1.63
N CYS A 34 14.37 8.04 -1.29
CA CYS A 34 13.37 8.37 -0.28
C CYS A 34 13.80 7.97 1.15
N GLN A 35 15.06 7.57 1.35
CA GLN A 35 15.62 7.21 2.67
C GLN A 35 14.86 6.08 3.39
N VAL A 36 14.34 5.10 2.63
CA VAL A 36 13.74 3.88 3.17
C VAL A 36 14.84 2.86 3.48
N PRO A 37 14.89 2.27 4.69
CA PRO A 37 15.89 1.26 5.05
C PRO A 37 15.84 0.02 4.14
N GLN A 38 17.01 -0.51 3.78
CA GLN A 38 17.15 -1.57 2.76
C GLN A 38 16.44 -2.89 3.10
N TYR A 39 16.19 -3.17 4.39
CA TYR A 39 15.57 -4.41 4.85
C TYR A 39 14.21 -4.21 5.53
N SER A 40 13.64 -2.99 5.47
CA SER A 40 12.35 -2.73 6.12
C SER A 40 11.21 -3.37 5.33
N ARG A 41 10.40 -4.21 5.97
CA ARG A 41 9.14 -4.72 5.40
C ARG A 41 8.01 -3.70 5.46
N THR A 42 8.14 -2.71 6.33
CA THR A 42 7.15 -1.65 6.57
C THR A 42 7.80 -0.28 6.53
N VAL A 43 7.08 0.71 6.01
CA VAL A 43 7.56 2.08 5.79
C VAL A 43 6.64 3.08 6.49
N GLU A 44 7.20 4.08 7.17
CA GLU A 44 6.43 5.17 7.79
C GLU A 44 5.66 6.00 6.74
N THR A 45 4.53 6.59 7.15
CA THR A 45 3.69 7.43 6.28
C THR A 45 4.49 8.47 5.51
N GLU A 46 5.39 9.19 6.17
CA GLU A 46 6.16 10.28 5.54
C GLU A 46 6.96 9.76 4.33
N LYS A 47 7.66 8.64 4.50
CA LYS A 47 8.47 8.03 3.43
C LYS A 47 7.59 7.39 2.35
N ALA A 48 6.42 6.87 2.71
CA ALA A 48 5.41 6.39 1.77
C ALA A 48 4.91 7.53 0.86
N LEU A 49 4.63 8.71 1.43
CA LEU A 49 4.24 9.89 0.67
C LEU A 49 5.35 10.29 -0.31
N TYR A 50 6.62 10.30 0.13
CA TYR A 50 7.74 10.61 -0.76
C TYR A 50 7.85 9.69 -1.97
N LEU A 51 7.66 8.37 -1.77
CA LEU A 51 7.70 7.40 -2.86
C LEU A 51 6.59 7.65 -3.89
N LEU A 52 5.38 7.98 -3.42
CA LEU A 52 4.23 8.21 -4.28
C LEU A 52 4.31 9.55 -5.00
N THR A 53 4.79 10.59 -4.34
CA THR A 53 5.14 11.87 -4.98
C THR A 53 6.20 11.67 -6.06
N LEU A 54 7.25 10.88 -5.78
CA LEU A 54 8.27 10.54 -6.77
C LEU A 54 7.67 9.82 -7.99
N ALA A 55 6.78 8.85 -7.77
CA ALA A 55 6.09 8.13 -8.84
C ALA A 55 5.30 9.08 -9.74
N TYR A 56 4.57 10.03 -9.14
CA TYR A 56 3.82 11.06 -9.86
C TYR A 56 4.73 11.99 -10.67
N MET A 57 5.80 12.50 -10.05
CA MET A 57 6.78 13.35 -10.74
C MET A 57 7.46 12.62 -11.90
N LYS A 58 7.74 11.33 -11.74
CA LYS A 58 8.30 10.46 -12.77
C LYS A 58 7.32 10.15 -13.89
N LYS A 59 6.03 10.06 -13.62
CA LYS A 59 4.99 9.95 -14.66
C LYS A 59 5.01 11.18 -15.59
N LEU A 60 5.11 12.37 -15.00
CA LEU A 60 5.18 13.62 -15.78
C LEU A 60 6.50 13.79 -16.52
N LYS A 61 7.62 13.42 -15.87
CA LYS A 61 8.98 13.60 -16.42
C LYS A 61 9.84 12.34 -16.15
N PRO A 62 9.75 11.30 -16.98
CA PRO A 62 10.35 9.98 -16.70
C PRO A 62 11.88 10.01 -16.63
N CYS A 63 12.52 10.75 -17.54
CA CYS A 63 13.97 10.81 -17.66
C CYS A 63 14.63 11.79 -16.67
N GLN A 64 13.87 12.67 -16.01
CA GLN A 64 14.42 13.68 -15.11
C GLN A 64 14.96 13.04 -13.83
N LYS A 65 16.15 13.44 -13.39
CA LYS A 65 16.67 13.08 -12.07
C LYS A 65 16.03 13.99 -11.02
N PHE A 66 15.47 13.40 -9.98
CA PHE A 66 14.87 14.12 -8.86
C PHE A 66 15.72 13.94 -7.60
N THR A 67 15.79 14.98 -6.78
CA THR A 67 16.40 14.93 -5.45
C THR A 67 15.32 14.80 -4.38
N LEU A 68 15.69 14.31 -3.20
CA LEU A 68 14.77 14.23 -2.07
C LEU A 68 14.16 15.58 -1.71
N LEU A 69 14.94 16.66 -1.79
CA LEU A 69 14.46 18.02 -1.54
C LEU A 69 13.33 18.41 -2.51
N GLN A 70 13.49 18.15 -3.80
CA GLN A 70 12.45 18.44 -4.80
C GLN A 70 11.16 17.66 -4.54
N ILE A 71 11.27 16.41 -4.08
CA ILE A 71 10.12 15.58 -3.70
C ILE A 71 9.41 16.20 -2.49
N LYS A 72 10.17 16.59 -1.45
CA LYS A 72 9.62 17.25 -0.25
C LYS A 72 8.95 18.58 -0.57
N PHE A 73 9.56 19.41 -1.42
CA PHE A 73 8.98 20.65 -1.90
C PHE A 73 7.67 20.39 -2.62
N LYS A 74 7.64 19.40 -3.53
CA LYS A 74 6.42 19.11 -4.28
C LYS A 74 5.27 18.61 -3.42
N LEU A 75 5.57 17.82 -2.40
CA LEU A 75 4.60 17.37 -1.41
C LEU A 75 4.02 18.55 -0.61
N LYS A 76 4.87 19.49 -0.19
CA LYS A 76 4.45 20.70 0.54
C LYS A 76 3.63 21.67 -0.32
N GLU A 77 3.93 21.78 -1.61
CA GLU A 77 3.20 22.66 -2.55
C GLU A 77 1.75 22.21 -2.79
N ASN A 78 1.45 20.92 -2.69
CA ASN A 78 0.12 20.39 -3.02
C ASN A 78 -0.40 19.44 -1.95
N PRO A 79 -1.05 19.96 -0.89
CA PRO A 79 -1.67 19.13 0.15
C PRO A 79 -2.75 18.19 -0.43
N SER A 80 -3.43 18.57 -1.51
CA SER A 80 -4.39 17.69 -2.20
C SER A 80 -3.74 16.43 -2.80
N SER A 81 -2.43 16.46 -3.07
CA SER A 81 -1.70 15.27 -3.51
C SER A 81 -1.66 14.21 -2.41
N GLU A 82 -1.65 14.61 -1.14
CA GLU A 82 -1.67 13.69 -0.01
C GLU A 82 -2.96 12.86 0.02
N LEU A 83 -4.10 13.46 -0.34
CA LEU A 83 -5.38 12.76 -0.47
C LEU A 83 -5.37 11.73 -1.61
N HIS A 84 -4.93 12.13 -2.81
CA HIS A 84 -4.80 11.18 -3.93
C HIS A 84 -3.80 10.07 -3.65
N ILE A 85 -2.75 10.37 -2.87
CA ILE A 85 -1.76 9.40 -2.44
C ILE A 85 -2.35 8.45 -1.40
N ALA A 86 -3.15 8.95 -0.45
CA ALA A 86 -3.87 8.14 0.52
C ALA A 86 -4.91 7.22 -0.16
N GLU A 87 -5.62 7.72 -1.16
CA GLU A 87 -6.52 6.93 -2.02
C GLU A 87 -5.75 5.86 -2.80
N ALA A 88 -4.60 6.19 -3.40
CA ALA A 88 -3.78 5.21 -4.12
C ALA A 88 -3.20 4.11 -3.20
N ILE A 89 -2.90 4.44 -1.95
CA ILE A 89 -2.53 3.46 -0.91
C ILE A 89 -3.74 2.62 -0.54
N TYR A 90 -4.90 3.25 -0.31
CA TYR A 90 -6.15 2.57 0.02
C TYR A 90 -6.51 1.58 -1.08
N ASP A 91 -6.56 1.99 -2.34
CA ASP A 91 -6.85 1.13 -3.49
C ASP A 91 -5.85 -0.02 -3.67
N ALA A 92 -4.58 0.16 -3.30
CA ALA A 92 -3.61 -0.93 -3.32
C ALA A 92 -3.91 -2.00 -2.27
N CYS A 93 -4.43 -1.62 -1.09
CA CYS A 93 -4.91 -2.56 -0.08
C CYS A 93 -6.00 -3.49 -0.63
N PHE A 94 -6.81 -3.06 -1.60
CA PHE A 94 -7.93 -3.87 -2.13
C PHE A 94 -7.62 -4.64 -3.41
N THR A 95 -6.57 -4.29 -4.15
CA THR A 95 -6.35 -4.81 -5.50
C THR A 95 -5.32 -5.93 -5.60
N ASN A 96 -4.46 -6.10 -4.58
CA ASN A 96 -3.46 -7.17 -4.57
C ASN A 96 -3.26 -7.79 -3.18
N ALA A 97 -4.27 -7.66 -2.32
CA ALA A 97 -4.24 -8.26 -0.99
C ALA A 97 -4.05 -9.77 -1.09
N LYS A 98 -3.21 -10.31 -0.22
CA LYS A 98 -3.19 -11.75 0.06
C LYS A 98 -4.06 -12.05 1.27
N GLY A 99 -4.43 -13.32 1.48
CA GLY A 99 -5.09 -13.72 2.72
C GLY A 99 -4.31 -13.31 3.98
N ALA A 100 -2.97 -13.26 3.91
CA ALA A 100 -2.09 -12.76 4.97
C ALA A 100 -2.35 -11.30 5.37
N ASP A 101 -2.83 -10.50 4.43
CA ASP A 101 -2.98 -9.05 4.55
C ASP A 101 -4.32 -8.67 5.20
N LEU A 102 -5.30 -9.56 5.18
CA LEU A 102 -6.65 -9.32 5.69
C LEU A 102 -6.71 -8.79 7.14
N PRO A 103 -5.93 -9.32 8.11
CA PRO A 103 -5.89 -8.77 9.47
C PRO A 103 -5.60 -7.26 9.51
N GLU A 104 -4.60 -6.84 8.75
CA GLU A 104 -4.15 -5.45 8.69
C GLU A 104 -5.14 -4.58 7.93
N ILE A 105 -5.72 -5.12 6.84
CA ILE A 105 -6.77 -4.43 6.07
C ILE A 105 -8.01 -4.19 6.94
N ILE A 106 -8.50 -5.22 7.64
CA ILE A 106 -9.68 -5.12 8.51
C ILE A 106 -9.41 -4.12 9.63
N LEU A 107 -8.24 -4.19 10.28
CA LEU A 107 -7.88 -3.23 11.32
C LEU A 107 -7.93 -1.79 10.83
N ARG A 108 -7.43 -1.52 9.61
CA ARG A 108 -7.41 -0.16 9.04
C ARG A 108 -8.77 0.35 8.63
N VAL A 109 -9.62 -0.52 8.09
CA VAL A 109 -10.94 -0.12 7.56
C VAL A 109 -11.97 -0.04 8.68
N THR A 110 -11.95 -0.97 9.62
CA THR A 110 -13.00 -1.10 10.65
C THR A 110 -12.53 -0.75 12.06
N GLY A 111 -11.23 -0.54 12.27
CA GLY A 111 -10.64 -0.36 13.60
C GLY A 111 -10.60 -1.64 14.46
N LYS A 112 -11.03 -2.79 13.93
CA LYS A 112 -11.10 -4.05 14.70
C LYS A 112 -9.85 -4.90 14.45
N GLN A 113 -9.20 -5.32 15.53
CA GLN A 113 -8.07 -6.24 15.44
C GLN A 113 -8.57 -7.68 15.28
N VAL A 114 -8.13 -8.35 14.20
CA VAL A 114 -8.55 -9.72 13.87
C VAL A 114 -7.30 -10.59 13.67
N ALA A 115 -7.26 -11.77 14.28
CA ALA A 115 -6.18 -12.72 14.06
C ALA A 115 -6.47 -13.64 12.86
N LEU A 116 -5.43 -14.19 12.22
CA LEU A 116 -5.59 -15.17 11.12
C LEU A 116 -6.46 -16.36 11.52
N ARG A 117 -6.36 -16.84 12.77
CA ARG A 117 -7.20 -17.93 13.29
C ARG A 117 -8.70 -17.59 13.24
N THR A 118 -9.06 -16.33 13.49
CA THR A 118 -10.44 -15.86 13.39
C THR A 118 -10.91 -15.88 11.94
N LEU A 119 -10.05 -15.49 10.99
CA LEU A 119 -10.36 -15.57 9.56
C LEU A 119 -10.61 -17.01 9.10
N TYR A 120 -9.80 -17.97 9.56
CA TYR A 120 -10.04 -19.40 9.28
C TYR A 120 -11.39 -19.88 9.82
N ARG A 121 -11.77 -19.46 11.05
CA ARG A 121 -13.08 -19.80 11.63
C ARG A 121 -14.24 -19.19 10.83
N TRP A 122 -14.12 -17.95 10.38
CA TRP A 122 -15.12 -17.33 9.51
C TRP A 122 -15.23 -18.02 8.17
N ALA A 123 -14.10 -18.38 7.54
CA ALA A 123 -14.10 -19.17 6.31
C ALA A 123 -14.86 -20.48 6.46
N GLN A 124 -14.63 -21.20 7.56
CA GLN A 124 -15.35 -22.43 7.85
C GLN A 124 -16.85 -22.20 8.03
N LYS A 125 -17.23 -21.17 8.80
CA LYS A 125 -18.65 -20.81 9.04
C LYS A 125 -19.38 -20.42 7.75
N GLN A 126 -18.69 -19.70 6.86
CA GLN A 126 -19.23 -19.18 5.60
C GLN A 126 -19.02 -20.14 4.42
N GLN A 127 -18.45 -21.32 4.67
CA GLN A 127 -18.14 -22.35 3.66
C GLN A 127 -17.28 -21.83 2.48
N VAL A 128 -16.33 -20.94 2.75
CA VAL A 128 -15.38 -20.42 1.75
C VAL A 128 -13.98 -20.93 1.99
N THR A 129 -13.20 -21.07 0.91
CA THR A 129 -11.79 -21.46 1.01
C THR A 129 -10.93 -20.24 1.32
N PHE A 130 -10.24 -20.27 2.47
CA PHE A 130 -9.28 -19.24 2.86
C PHE A 130 -7.85 -19.79 2.86
N THR A 131 -6.94 -19.03 2.25
CA THR A 131 -5.51 -19.36 2.22
C THR A 131 -4.71 -18.08 2.32
N VAL A 132 -3.72 -18.07 3.22
CA VAL A 132 -2.86 -16.91 3.50
C VAL A 132 -2.10 -16.44 2.25
N GLY A 133 -1.69 -17.36 1.37
CA GLY A 133 -0.99 -17.04 0.13
C GLY A 133 -1.88 -16.67 -1.07
N LYS A 134 -3.20 -16.91 -0.99
CA LYS A 134 -4.12 -16.63 -2.09
C LYS A 134 -4.28 -15.12 -2.27
N ARG A 135 -4.17 -14.64 -3.51
CA ARG A 135 -4.54 -13.27 -3.88
C ARG A 135 -6.05 -13.12 -3.86
N LEU A 136 -6.52 -12.05 -3.24
CA LEU A 136 -7.92 -11.70 -3.11
C LEU A 136 -8.27 -10.56 -4.06
N THR A 137 -9.39 -10.70 -4.73
CA THR A 137 -10.03 -9.64 -5.50
C THR A 137 -10.66 -8.60 -4.56
N ARG A 138 -10.90 -7.38 -5.06
CA ARG A 138 -11.57 -6.33 -4.29
C ARG A 138 -12.91 -6.78 -3.68
N PRO A 139 -13.82 -7.44 -4.42
CA PRO A 139 -15.07 -7.94 -3.85
C PRO A 139 -14.85 -8.98 -2.74
N GLU A 140 -13.85 -9.86 -2.86
CA GLU A 140 -13.52 -10.81 -1.80
C GLU A 140 -13.06 -10.07 -0.54
N VAL A 141 -12.15 -9.09 -0.65
CA VAL A 141 -11.68 -8.27 0.48
C VAL A 141 -12.83 -7.51 1.14
N GLU A 142 -13.71 -6.89 0.36
CA GLU A 142 -14.89 -6.19 0.86
C GLU A 142 -15.84 -7.13 1.61
N GLN A 143 -16.01 -8.36 1.14
CA GLN A 143 -16.81 -9.37 1.82
C GLN A 143 -16.22 -9.76 3.18
N TRP A 144 -14.90 -9.92 3.28
CA TRP A 144 -14.22 -10.17 4.54
C TRP A 144 -14.38 -9.03 5.55
N ILE A 145 -14.33 -7.78 5.06
CA ILE A 145 -14.58 -6.59 5.88
C ILE A 145 -16.03 -6.58 6.38
N ARG A 146 -17.01 -6.89 5.53
CA ARG A 146 -18.43 -6.99 5.93
C ARG A 146 -18.65 -7.99 7.05
N TRP A 147 -17.99 -9.15 7.00
CA TRP A 147 -18.04 -10.14 8.07
C TRP A 147 -17.42 -9.68 9.38
N ALA A 148 -16.43 -8.77 9.33
CA ALA A 148 -15.85 -8.20 10.53
C ALA A 148 -16.75 -7.12 11.17
N THR A 149 -17.60 -6.46 10.37
CA THR A 149 -18.53 -5.42 10.84
C THR A 149 -19.90 -5.95 11.26
N ALA A 150 -20.31 -7.10 10.73
CA ALA A 150 -21.52 -7.83 11.14
C ALA A 150 -21.38 -8.40 12.57
#